data_AF-A0A938Y1A3-F1
#
_entry.id   AF-A0A938Y1A3-F1
#
_cell.length_a   1.000
_cell.length_b   1.000
_cell.length_c   1.000
_cell.angle_alpha   90.00
_cell.angle_beta   90.00
_cell.angle_gamma   90.00
#
_symmetry.space_group_name_H-M   'P 1'
#
loop_
_entity.id
_entity.type
_entity.pdbx_description
1 polymer ?
#
loop_
_entity_poly.entity_id
_entity_poly.type
_entity_poly.pdbx_seq_one_letter_code
_entity_poly.pdbx_strand_id
1 'polypeptide(L)' 'MTAAQVPPTPDTKDWTWVLARPCPDCGFAAEEVDRTHIGELLRLDAAAWTTDLADPRARGPRPWTAPWMRPWMMGA' A
#
# COMPACT_ATOMS: atom_id res chain seq x y z
N MET A 1 -34.41 -4.57 -2.15
CA MET A 1 -34.06 -4.98 -0.77
C MET A 1 -32.59 -4.68 -0.58
N THR A 2 -32.24 -3.64 0.17
CA THR A 2 -30.85 -3.26 0.42
C THR A 2 -30.30 -4.14 1.54
N ALA A 3 -29.21 -4.87 1.29
CA ALA A 3 -28.51 -5.59 2.34
C ALA A 3 -27.91 -4.59 3.33
N ALA A 4 -28.12 -4.79 4.63
CA ALA A 4 -27.47 -4.00 5.66
C ALA A 4 -25.97 -4.33 5.68
N GLN A 5 -25.13 -3.31 5.55
CA GLN A 5 -23.68 -3.49 5.56
C GLN A 5 -23.19 -3.63 7.01
N VAL A 6 -22.66 -4.81 7.37
CA VAL A 6 -22.07 -5.04 8.68
C VAL A 6 -20.69 -4.36 8.73
N PRO A 7 -20.42 -3.48 9.72
CA PRO A 7 -19.10 -2.87 9.84
C PRO A 7 -18.04 -3.94 10.13
N PRO A 8 -16.83 -3.82 9.54
CA PRO A 8 -15.76 -4.77 9.82
C PRO A 8 -15.34 -4.69 11.28
N THR A 9 -14.88 -5.81 11.84
CA THR A 9 -14.23 -5.82 13.15
C THR A 9 -13.00 -4.89 13.12
N PRO A 10 -12.81 -4.00 14.10
CA PRO A 10 -11.64 -3.14 14.17
C PRO A 10 -10.34 -3.96 14.21
N ASP A 11 -9.33 -3.51 13.46
CA ASP A 11 -8.01 -4.10 13.49
C ASP A 11 -7.29 -3.77 14.82
N THR A 12 -6.58 -4.75 15.39
CA THR A 12 -5.85 -4.60 16.66
C THR A 12 -4.34 -4.48 16.49
N LYS A 13 -3.84 -4.40 15.25
CA LYS A 13 -2.40 -4.33 15.00
C LYS A 13 -1.90 -2.92 15.30
N ASP A 14 -0.76 -2.86 15.97
CA ASP A 14 0.00 -1.62 16.11
C ASP A 14 0.79 -1.38 14.82
N TRP A 15 0.24 -0.63 13.89
CA TRP A 15 0.96 -0.25 12.66
C TRP A 15 2.01 0.83 12.90
N THR A 16 2.05 1.43 14.10
CA THR A 16 2.95 2.53 14.45
C THR A 16 4.27 2.07 15.04
N TRP A 17 4.46 0.77 15.29
CA TRP A 17 5.72 0.24 15.83
C TRP A 17 6.94 0.71 15.03
N VAL A 18 6.79 0.89 13.71
CA VAL A 18 7.86 1.28 12.78
C VAL A 18 8.44 2.66 13.09
N LEU A 19 7.70 3.50 13.82
CA LEU A 19 8.17 4.82 14.26
C LEU A 19 9.16 4.75 15.42
N ALA A 20 9.27 3.61 16.11
CA ALA A 20 10.08 3.45 17.31
C ALA A 20 11.13 2.32 17.21
N ARG A 21 11.10 1.52 16.14
CA ARG A 21 12.09 0.46 15.90
C ARG A 21 12.29 0.20 14.40
N PRO A 22 13.52 -0.14 13.96
CA PRO A 22 13.77 -0.53 12.57
C PRO A 22 13.00 -1.77 12.14
N CYS A 23 12.72 -1.87 10.85
CA CYS A 23 12.06 -3.04 10.28
C CYS A 23 12.96 -4.29 10.37
N PRO A 24 12.48 -5.42 10.94
CA PRO A 24 13.29 -6.62 11.06
C PRO A 24 13.60 -7.30 9.71
N ASP A 25 12.77 -7.06 8.68
CA ASP A 25 12.91 -7.72 7.38
C ASP A 25 13.84 -6.95 6.43
N CYS A 26 13.81 -5.61 6.47
CA CYS A 26 14.54 -4.77 5.53
C CYS A 26 15.46 -3.71 6.17
N GLY A 27 15.45 -3.58 7.49
CA GLY A 27 16.30 -2.63 8.23
C GLY A 27 15.86 -1.16 8.15
N PHE A 28 14.75 -0.84 7.48
CA PHE A 28 14.27 0.54 7.37
C PHE A 28 13.98 1.15 8.75
N ALA A 29 14.59 2.31 9.04
CA ALA A 29 14.42 3.05 10.28
C ALA A 29 13.65 4.36 10.03
N ALA A 30 12.36 4.39 10.35
CA ALA A 30 11.52 5.57 10.08
C ALA A 30 11.88 6.77 10.96
N GLU A 31 12.46 6.52 12.14
CA GLU A 31 12.92 7.57 13.06
C GLU A 31 14.05 8.44 12.50
N GLU A 32 14.82 7.92 11.54
CA GLU A 32 15.92 8.64 10.88
C GLU A 32 15.42 9.56 9.74
N VAL A 33 14.15 9.44 9.34
CA VAL A 33 13.57 10.24 8.25
C VAL A 33 13.09 11.59 8.79
N ASP A 34 13.70 12.67 8.31
CA ASP A 34 13.19 14.02 8.57
C ASP A 34 11.79 14.18 7.95
N ARG A 35 10.82 14.50 8.81
CA ARG A 35 9.42 14.68 8.43
C ARG A 35 9.22 15.79 7.38
N THR A 36 10.10 16.79 7.36
CA THR A 36 10.04 17.89 6.39
C THR A 36 10.37 17.43 4.97
N HIS A 37 11.16 16.36 4.81
CA HIS A 37 11.52 15.79 3.51
C HIS A 37 10.46 14.85 2.92
N ILE A 38 9.49 14.38 3.73
CA ILE A 38 8.47 13.41 3.29
C ILE A 38 7.74 13.88 2.04
N GLY A 39 7.39 15.17 1.97
CA GLY A 39 6.66 15.71 0.82
C GLY A 39 7.47 15.65 -0.48
N GLU A 40 8.79 15.87 -0.42
CA GLU A 40 9.66 15.74 -1.59
C GLU A 40 9.82 14.28 -1.99
N LEU A 41 10.10 13.40 -1.03
CA LEU A 41 10.26 11.96 -1.25
C LEU A 41 9.02 11.33 -1.90
N LEU A 42 7.82 11.71 -1.46
CA LEU A 42 6.56 11.22 -2.06
C LEU A 42 6.42 11.65 -3.53
N ARG A 43 6.84 12.86 -3.88
CA ARG A 43 6.74 13.34 -5.27
C ARG A 43 7.76 12.65 -6.17
N LEU A 44 8.97 12.40 -5.65
CA LEU A 44 9.99 11.63 -6.35
C LEU A 44 9.54 10.19 -6.60
N ASP A 45 8.98 9.53 -5.58
CA ASP A 45 8.38 8.19 -5.72
C ASP A 45 7.27 8.20 -6.78
N ALA A 46 6.28 9.11 -6.64
CA ALA A 46 5.17 9.23 -7.58
C ALA A 46 5.62 9.48 -9.04
N ALA A 47 6.71 10.21 -9.25
CA ALA A 47 7.26 10.43 -10.58
C ALA A 47 7.79 9.14 -11.22
N ALA A 48 8.38 8.23 -10.44
CA ALA A 48 8.87 6.95 -10.93
C ALA A 48 7.75 6.08 -11.52
N TRP A 49 6.58 6.07 -10.88
CA TRP A 49 5.39 5.34 -11.36
C TRP A 49 4.97 5.74 -12.78
N THR A 50 5.17 7.00 -13.17
CA THR A 50 4.80 7.45 -14.52
C THR A 50 5.62 6.71 -15.59
N THR A 51 6.90 6.44 -15.31
CA THR A 51 7.78 5.68 -16.19
C THR A 51 7.36 4.21 -16.24
N ASP A 52 7.13 3.61 -15.08
CA ASP A 52 6.75 2.20 -14.99
C ASP A 52 5.40 1.90 -15.66
N LEU A 53 4.43 2.81 -15.50
CA LEU A 53 3.10 2.66 -16.09
C LEU A 53 3.07 2.96 -17.61
N ALA A 54 4.09 3.63 -18.14
CA ALA A 54 4.23 3.82 -19.59
C ALA A 54 4.67 2.53 -20.30
N ASP A 55 5.30 1.59 -19.58
CA ASP A 55 5.73 0.31 -20.16
C ASP A 55 4.52 -0.52 -20.65
N PRO A 56 4.51 -1.01 -21.90
CA PRO A 56 3.43 -1.84 -22.42
C PRO A 56 3.10 -3.07 -21.57
N ARG A 57 4.07 -3.62 -20.83
CA ARG A 57 3.89 -4.75 -19.90
C ARG A 57 2.94 -4.39 -18.75
N ALA A 58 2.85 -3.11 -18.36
CA ALA A 58 1.94 -2.65 -17.32
C ALA A 58 0.45 -2.73 -17.74
N ARG A 59 0.17 -2.85 -19.05
CA ARG A 59 -1.19 -3.00 -19.59
C ARG A 59 -1.68 -4.46 -19.62
N GLY A 60 -0.79 -5.41 -19.37
CA GLY A 60 -1.12 -6.82 -19.32
C GLY A 60 -2.00 -7.19 -18.12
N PRO A 61 -2.61 -8.39 -18.11
CA PRO A 61 -3.34 -8.87 -16.96
C PRO A 61 -2.41 -8.91 -15.73
N ARG A 62 -2.89 -8.45 -14.57
CA ARG A 62 -2.08 -8.47 -13.35
C ARG A 62 -1.68 -9.92 -13.03
N PRO A 63 -0.39 -10.21 -12.82
CA PRO A 63 0.12 -11.58 -12.69
C PRO A 63 -0.33 -12.29 -11.39
N TRP A 64 -0.97 -11.57 -10.47
CA TRP A 64 -1.42 -12.09 -9.18
C TRP A 64 -2.94 -11.94 -9.05
N THR A 65 -3.68 -13.04 -9.14
CA THR A 65 -5.03 -13.15 -8.59
C THR A 65 -4.92 -13.69 -7.17
N ALA A 66 -4.26 -12.95 -6.29
CA ALA A 66 -4.08 -13.45 -4.94
C ALA A 66 -5.47 -13.58 -4.24
N PRO A 67 -5.70 -14.61 -3.40
CA PRO A 67 -7.03 -14.93 -2.88
C PRO A 67 -7.75 -13.76 -2.20
N TRP A 68 -7.01 -12.88 -1.53
CA TRP A 68 -7.50 -11.65 -0.89
C TRP A 68 -8.00 -10.55 -1.84
N MET A 69 -7.75 -10.63 -3.15
CA MET A 69 -8.30 -9.69 -4.16
C MET A 69 -9.62 -10.20 -4.77
N ARG A 70 -9.98 -11.47 -4.57
CA ARG A 70 -11.21 -12.08 -5.14
C ARG A 70 -12.50 -11.38 -4.73
N PRO A 71 -12.70 -10.93 -3.47
CA PRO A 71 -13.95 -10.28 -3.07
C PRO A 71 -14.20 -8.94 -3.78
N TRP A 72 -13.14 -8.25 -4.20
CA TRP A 72 -13.23 -6.91 -4.82
C TRP A 72 -13.36 -6.97 -6.34
N MET A 73 -12.99 -8.09 -6.98
CA MET A 73 -13.12 -8.28 -8.43
C MET A 73 -14.50 -8.81 -8.88
N MET A 74 -15.29 -9.40 -7.98
CA MET A 74 -16.60 -9.97 -8.31
C MET A 74 -17.79 -9.03 -8.05
N GLY A 75 -17.54 -7.73 -7.89
CA GLY A 75 -18.59 -6.73 -7.78
C GLY A 75 -19.44 -6.85 -6.50
N ALA A 76 -20.00 -5.71 -6.12
CA ALA A 76 -21.23 -5.68 -5.35
C ALA A 76 -22.37 -6.37 -6.14
#